data_AF-A0A7W0KWA2-F1
#
_entry.id   AF-A0A7W0KWA2-F1
#
_cell.length_a   1.000
_cell.length_b   1.000
_cell.length_c   1.000
_cell.angle_alpha   90.00
_cell.angle_beta   90.00
_cell.angle_gamma   90.00
#
_symmetry.space_group_name_H-M   'P 1'
#
loop_
_entity.id
_entity.type
_entity.pdbx_description
1 polymer ?
#
loop_
_entity_poly.entity_id
_entity_poly.type
_entity_poly.pdbx_seq_one_letter_code
_entity_poly.pdbx_strand_id
1 'polypeptide(L)'
;MTDRPGVAPGILARSWARVLAATVVVGLPLIAAAIALSGKSWHPVLDLAMTEFRVRDVGTSRTPLIGLPGRIGEYPDQGSHPGPLSFYLLAPTYRLTGSTAWGLQLATVVIHVAAISVALWIGNRRRGWTGLAAVALLLALVVRGYGQVALTQPWNPFLPLVPWIVVLLAAWAVLAGDHLLLVPLVAAATFCAQTHVPYVALAAGLVAVPVAVVA
;
A
#
# COMPACT_ATOMS: atom_id res chain seq x y z
N MET A 1 -16.54 -21.81 -27.72
CA MET A 1 -15.79 -22.39 -26.59
C MET A 1 -14.32 -22.31 -26.95
N THR A 2 -13.68 -21.17 -26.68
CA THR A 2 -12.28 -20.91 -27.06
C THR A 2 -11.37 -21.50 -25.99
N ASP A 3 -10.71 -22.59 -26.36
CA ASP A 3 -9.69 -23.27 -25.56
C ASP A 3 -8.49 -22.33 -25.39
N ARG A 4 -8.36 -21.71 -24.20
CA ARG A 4 -7.16 -20.93 -23.88
C ARG A 4 -6.07 -21.94 -23.53
N PRO A 5 -4.97 -22.04 -24.30
CA PRO A 5 -3.91 -22.97 -23.99
C PRO A 5 -3.43 -22.74 -22.56
N GLY A 6 -3.51 -23.78 -21.73
CA GLY A 6 -3.10 -23.74 -20.34
C GLY A 6 -1.65 -23.29 -20.23
N VAL A 7 -1.39 -22.24 -19.46
CA VAL A 7 -0.02 -21.76 -19.21
C VAL A 7 0.73 -22.87 -18.48
N ALA A 8 1.84 -23.35 -19.06
CA ALA A 8 2.63 -24.42 -18.47
C ALA A 8 3.05 -24.05 -17.03
N PRO A 9 2.92 -24.96 -16.04
CA PRO A 9 3.19 -24.69 -14.62
C PRO A 9 4.56 -24.04 -14.36
N GLY A 10 5.58 -24.43 -15.13
CA GLY A 10 6.94 -23.89 -15.02
C GLY A 10 7.10 -22.43 -15.46
N ILE A 11 6.20 -21.88 -16.27
CA ILE A 11 6.23 -20.46 -16.68
C ILE A 11 5.67 -19.59 -15.56
N LEU A 12 4.57 -20.03 -14.94
CA LEU A 12 3.97 -19.34 -13.79
C LEU A 12 4.95 -19.31 -12.62
N ALA A 13 5.57 -20.44 -12.27
CA ALA A 13 6.58 -20.51 -11.21
C ALA A 13 7.75 -19.54 -11.46
N ARG A 14 8.29 -19.48 -12.68
CA ARG A 14 9.36 -18.53 -13.04
C ARG A 14 8.91 -17.07 -13.00
N SER A 15 7.64 -16.79 -13.28
CA SER A 15 7.10 -15.42 -13.19
C SER A 15 7.03 -14.94 -11.73
N TRP A 16 6.51 -15.78 -10.83
CA TRP A 16 6.44 -15.47 -9.41
C TRP A 16 7.82 -15.36 -8.78
N ALA A 17 8.75 -16.27 -9.10
CA ALA A 17 10.13 -16.18 -8.61
C ALA A 17 10.80 -14.85 -8.99
N ARG A 18 10.59 -14.38 -10.23
CA ARG A 18 11.12 -13.08 -10.69
C ARG A 18 10.51 -11.89 -9.94
N VAL A 19 9.19 -11.88 -9.74
CA VAL A 19 8.50 -10.82 -8.99
C VAL A 19 8.94 -10.80 -7.52
N LEU A 20 9.09 -11.97 -6.90
CA LEU A 20 9.57 -12.10 -5.53
C LEU A 20 11.02 -11.61 -5.40
N ALA A 21 11.90 -12.03 -6.30
CA ALA A 21 13.29 -11.55 -6.32
C ALA A 21 13.36 -10.03 -6.48
N ALA A 22 12.60 -9.46 -7.43
CA ALA A 22 12.53 -8.01 -7.62
C ALA A 22 11.93 -7.29 -6.40
N THR A 23 10.93 -7.87 -5.74
CA THR A 23 10.36 -7.33 -4.49
C THR A 23 11.42 -7.24 -3.41
N VAL A 24 12.19 -8.31 -3.20
CA VAL A 24 13.27 -8.32 -2.19
C VAL A 24 14.31 -7.26 -2.50
N VAL A 25 14.72 -7.12 -3.76
CA VAL A 25 15.72 -6.12 -4.18
C VAL A 25 15.22 -4.70 -3.99
N VAL A 26 14.01 -4.38 -4.48
CA VAL A 26 13.44 -3.01 -4.40
C VAL A 26 13.01 -2.66 -2.98
N GLY A 27 12.49 -3.64 -2.23
CA GLY A 27 12.09 -3.48 -0.83
C GLY A 27 13.25 -3.50 0.16
N LEU A 28 14.46 -3.89 -0.26
CA LEU A 28 15.63 -4.05 0.60
C LEU A 28 15.91 -2.82 1.48
N PRO A 29 15.84 -1.56 0.99
CA PRO A 29 16.07 -0.40 1.84
C PRO A 29 15.08 -0.30 3.01
N LEU A 30 13.80 -0.63 2.78
CA LEU A 30 12.76 -0.60 3.81
C LEU A 30 12.95 -1.73 4.83
N ILE A 31 13.30 -2.92 4.35
CA ILE A 31 13.61 -4.07 5.21
C ILE A 31 14.83 -3.77 6.09
N ALA A 32 15.89 -3.22 5.49
CA ALA A 32 17.09 -2.82 6.20
C ALA A 32 16.78 -1.72 7.24
N ALA A 33 15.94 -0.74 6.90
CA ALA A 33 15.50 0.28 7.85
C ALA A 33 14.71 -0.33 9.02
N ALA A 34 13.76 -1.24 8.76
CA ALA A 34 13.02 -1.92 9.82
C ALA A 34 13.95 -2.70 10.77
N ILE A 35 14.97 -3.37 10.25
CA ILE A 35 15.98 -4.07 11.05
C ILE A 35 16.83 -3.07 11.85
N ALA A 36 17.31 -2.00 11.22
CA ALA A 36 18.14 -1.00 11.88
C ALA A 36 17.40 -0.22 12.99
N LEU A 37 16.09 -0.07 12.85
CA LEU A 37 15.20 0.54 13.84
C LEU A 37 14.84 -0.43 14.97
N SER A 38 15.09 -1.73 14.82
CA SER A 38 14.87 -2.69 15.90
C SER A 38 15.77 -2.38 17.10
N GLY A 39 15.21 -2.43 18.31
CA GLY A 39 15.93 -2.08 19.54
C GLY A 39 16.21 -0.58 19.74
N LYS A 40 15.75 0.30 18.85
CA LYS A 40 15.81 1.76 19.08
C LYS A 40 14.62 2.21 19.91
N SER A 41 14.87 3.13 20.85
CA SER A 41 13.84 3.74 21.71
C SER A 41 13.10 4.87 20.99
N TRP A 42 12.46 4.53 19.87
CA TRP A 42 11.54 5.43 19.18
C TRP A 42 10.12 5.21 19.67
N HIS A 43 9.38 6.29 19.86
CA HIS A 43 7.97 6.27 20.23
C HIS A 43 7.18 7.22 19.34
N PRO A 44 5.98 6.84 18.89
CA PRO A 44 5.16 7.73 18.09
C PRO A 44 4.69 8.92 18.93
N VAL A 45 4.65 10.08 18.32
CA VAL A 45 4.17 11.34 18.90
C VAL A 45 3.15 11.97 17.96
N LEU A 46 2.35 12.91 18.48
CA LEU A 46 1.34 13.64 17.69
C LEU A 46 0.43 12.65 16.93
N ASP A 47 0.20 12.88 15.64
CA ASP A 47 -0.62 12.04 14.76
C ASP A 47 -0.23 10.57 14.78
N LEU A 48 1.07 10.26 14.88
CA LEU A 48 1.55 8.87 14.91
C LEU A 48 1.05 8.16 16.16
N ALA A 49 0.98 8.86 17.31
CA ALA A 49 0.47 8.30 18.55
C ALA A 49 -1.03 8.06 18.45
N MET A 50 -1.75 8.98 17.80
CA MET A 50 -3.17 8.80 17.50
C MET A 50 -3.40 7.58 16.61
N THR A 51 -2.57 7.39 15.57
CA THR A 51 -2.59 6.17 14.75
C THR A 51 -2.38 4.92 15.60
N GLU A 52 -1.38 4.91 16.49
CA GLU A 52 -1.14 3.74 17.36
C GLU A 52 -2.34 3.42 18.25
N PHE A 53 -2.98 4.44 18.86
CA PHE A 53 -4.20 4.22 19.65
C PHE A 53 -5.32 3.60 18.82
N ARG A 54 -5.55 4.09 17.59
CA ARG A 54 -6.56 3.52 16.69
C ARG A 54 -6.23 2.10 16.25
N VAL A 55 -4.96 1.79 16.00
CA VAL A 55 -4.49 0.43 15.67
C VAL A 55 -4.72 -0.53 16.84
N ARG A 56 -4.47 -0.09 18.09
CA ARG A 56 -4.74 -0.88 19.30
C ARG A 56 -6.21 -1.24 19.45
N ASP A 57 -7.11 -0.32 19.11
CA ASP A 57 -8.56 -0.50 19.24
C ASP A 57 -9.17 -1.46 18.19
N VAL A 58 -8.46 -1.78 17.09
CA VAL A 58 -8.98 -2.66 16.01
C VAL A 58 -9.38 -4.04 16.54
N GLY A 59 -10.61 -4.50 16.30
CA GLY A 59 -11.10 -5.79 16.79
C GLY A 59 -11.49 -5.79 18.27
N THR A 60 -11.59 -4.61 18.90
CA THR A 60 -12.22 -4.41 20.22
C THR A 60 -13.60 -3.76 20.06
N SER A 61 -14.29 -3.49 21.16
CA SER A 61 -15.54 -2.70 21.16
C SER A 61 -15.37 -1.26 20.69
N ARG A 62 -14.14 -0.73 20.61
CA ARG A 62 -13.81 0.63 20.15
C ARG A 62 -13.21 0.67 18.75
N THR A 63 -13.40 -0.39 17.95
CA THR A 63 -12.85 -0.48 16.59
C THR A 63 -13.15 0.80 15.79
N PRO A 64 -12.13 1.47 15.22
CA PRO A 64 -12.34 2.73 14.51
C PRO A 64 -13.18 2.51 13.25
N LEU A 65 -14.13 3.40 12.99
CA LEU A 65 -14.98 3.39 11.78
C LEU A 65 -14.60 4.48 10.77
N ILE A 66 -13.75 5.42 11.19
CA ILE A 66 -13.27 6.56 10.40
C ILE A 66 -11.77 6.72 10.64
N GLY A 67 -11.11 7.49 9.78
CA GLY A 67 -9.67 7.79 9.90
C GLY A 67 -9.36 8.85 10.96
N LEU A 68 -8.11 9.29 11.01
CA LEU A 68 -7.66 10.36 11.92
C LEU A 68 -8.30 11.72 11.57
N PRO A 69 -8.26 12.72 12.49
CA PRO A 69 -8.69 14.08 12.20
C PRO A 69 -8.07 14.64 10.91
N GLY A 70 -8.88 15.32 10.10
CA GLY A 70 -8.47 15.78 8.77
C GLY A 70 -7.82 17.18 8.74
N ARG A 71 -7.99 17.97 9.80
CA ARG A 71 -7.41 19.31 9.96
C ARG A 71 -7.11 19.58 11.43
N ILE A 72 -6.26 20.56 11.70
CA ILE A 72 -6.11 21.13 13.06
C ILE A 72 -7.33 22.02 13.32
N GLY A 73 -8.02 21.83 14.44
CA GLY A 73 -9.20 22.61 14.78
C GLY A 73 -9.84 22.16 16.08
N GLU A 74 -11.00 22.72 16.39
CA GLU A 74 -11.80 22.31 17.54
C GLU A 74 -12.52 21.00 17.24
N TYR A 75 -12.62 20.15 18.25
CA TYR A 75 -13.47 18.97 18.19
C TYR A 75 -14.94 19.41 18.35
N PRO A 76 -15.89 18.92 17.52
CA PRO A 76 -15.74 17.87 16.49
C PRO A 76 -15.45 18.38 15.07
N ASP A 77 -15.37 19.69 14.85
CA ASP A 77 -15.37 20.32 13.51
C ASP A 77 -14.08 20.15 12.69
N GLN A 78 -13.06 19.54 13.28
CA GLN A 78 -11.85 19.10 12.59
C GLN A 78 -12.10 18.08 11.45
N GLY A 79 -13.26 17.42 11.45
CA GLY A 79 -13.57 16.36 10.51
C GLY A 79 -12.63 15.16 10.63
N SER A 80 -12.77 14.17 9.75
CA SER A 80 -11.93 12.96 9.78
C SER A 80 -11.63 12.46 8.38
N HIS A 81 -10.52 11.75 8.23
CA HIS A 81 -10.25 10.99 7.02
C HIS A 81 -11.32 9.91 6.82
N PRO A 82 -11.61 9.53 5.56
CA PRO A 82 -12.86 8.86 5.23
C PRO A 82 -13.03 7.47 5.84
N GLY A 83 -11.95 6.75 6.16
CA GLY A 83 -12.10 5.41 6.69
C GLY A 83 -10.90 4.85 7.44
N PRO A 84 -11.07 3.69 8.09
CA PRO A 84 -10.12 3.14 9.04
C PRO A 84 -9.15 2.13 8.44
N LEU A 85 -9.15 1.91 7.11
CA LEU A 85 -8.44 0.78 6.50
C LEU A 85 -6.94 0.75 6.78
N SER A 86 -6.30 1.92 6.95
CA SER A 86 -4.91 2.02 7.41
C SER A 86 -4.69 1.34 8.75
N PHE A 87 -5.57 1.56 9.73
CA PHE A 87 -5.48 0.94 11.04
C PHE A 87 -5.67 -0.58 10.95
N TYR A 88 -6.62 -1.02 10.11
CA TYR A 88 -6.93 -2.43 9.95
C TYR A 88 -5.78 -3.20 9.31
N LEU A 89 -5.08 -2.60 8.35
CA LEU A 89 -3.91 -3.24 7.72
C LEU A 89 -2.65 -3.21 8.60
N LEU A 90 -2.51 -2.22 9.47
CA LEU A 90 -1.39 -2.15 10.41
C LEU A 90 -1.54 -3.16 11.57
N ALA A 91 -2.77 -3.40 12.04
CA ALA A 91 -3.06 -4.15 13.26
C ALA A 91 -2.50 -5.59 13.29
N PRO A 92 -2.54 -6.41 12.22
CA PRO A 92 -2.05 -7.78 12.25
C PRO A 92 -0.55 -7.85 12.59
N THR A 93 0.29 -7.14 11.81
CA THR A 93 1.74 -7.13 12.04
C THR A 93 2.08 -6.49 13.38
N TYR A 94 1.40 -5.38 13.74
CA TYR A 94 1.58 -4.72 15.02
C TYR A 94 1.35 -5.67 16.20
N ARG A 95 0.26 -6.46 16.17
CA ARG A 95 -0.05 -7.44 17.23
C ARG A 95 0.94 -8.59 17.28
N LEU A 96 1.27 -9.17 16.12
CA LEU A 96 2.20 -10.29 16.02
C LEU A 96 3.62 -9.93 16.48
N THR A 97 3.96 -8.65 16.50
CA THR A 97 5.28 -8.13 16.91
C THR A 97 5.25 -7.45 18.28
N GLY A 98 4.29 -7.84 19.12
CA GLY A 98 4.22 -7.46 20.53
C GLY A 98 3.57 -6.11 20.81
N SER A 99 2.87 -5.51 19.84
CA SER A 99 2.18 -4.22 19.98
C SER A 99 3.13 -3.09 20.41
N THR A 100 4.30 -3.04 19.78
CA THR A 100 5.36 -2.08 20.09
C THR A 100 5.44 -0.96 19.05
N ALA A 101 6.08 0.16 19.41
CA ALA A 101 6.34 1.26 18.47
C ALA A 101 7.13 0.79 17.24
N TRP A 102 8.13 -0.09 17.44
CA TRP A 102 8.82 -0.75 16.34
C TRP A 102 7.90 -1.66 15.51
N GLY A 103 7.03 -2.43 16.16
CA GLY A 103 6.03 -3.26 15.49
C GLY A 103 5.11 -2.47 14.57
N LEU A 104 4.82 -1.21 14.92
CA LEU A 104 4.05 -0.28 14.11
C LEU A 104 4.83 0.21 12.87
N GLN A 105 6.13 0.49 13.03
CA GLN A 105 7.02 0.81 11.90
C GLN A 105 7.17 -0.39 10.96
N LEU A 106 7.33 -1.60 11.52
CA LEU A 106 7.41 -2.83 10.74
C LEU A 106 6.10 -3.08 9.97
N ALA A 107 4.94 -2.87 10.60
CA ALA A 107 3.64 -2.97 9.92
C ALA A 107 3.53 -2.01 8.72
N THR A 108 4.06 -0.78 8.86
CA THR A 108 4.13 0.20 7.77
C THR A 108 5.00 -0.33 6.62
N VAL A 109 6.19 -0.87 6.95
CA VAL A 109 7.09 -1.47 5.95
C VAL A 109 6.44 -2.64 5.23
N VAL A 110 5.70 -3.51 5.95
CA VAL A 110 4.97 -4.63 5.34
C VAL A 110 3.94 -4.14 4.31
N ILE A 111 3.18 -3.09 4.61
CA ILE A 111 2.22 -2.50 3.68
C ILE A 111 2.93 -1.97 2.42
N HIS A 112 4.03 -1.22 2.57
CA HIS A 112 4.78 -0.70 1.44
C HIS A 112 5.45 -1.79 0.60
N VAL A 113 6.01 -2.83 1.22
CA VAL A 113 6.59 -3.99 0.51
C VAL A 113 5.51 -4.76 -0.24
N ALA A 114 4.32 -4.95 0.34
CA ALA A 114 3.19 -5.57 -0.35
C ALA A 114 2.75 -4.74 -1.57
N ALA A 115 2.67 -3.42 -1.45
CA ALA A 115 2.37 -2.54 -2.58
C ALA A 115 3.46 -2.59 -3.68
N ILE A 116 4.74 -2.64 -3.31
CA ILE A 116 5.86 -2.88 -4.24
C ILE A 116 5.66 -4.20 -4.99
N SER A 117 5.34 -5.29 -4.29
CA SER A 117 5.08 -6.59 -4.93
C SER A 117 3.94 -6.54 -5.93
N VAL A 118 2.82 -5.90 -5.58
CA VAL A 118 1.67 -5.78 -6.47
C VAL A 118 2.02 -4.94 -7.71
N ALA A 119 2.71 -3.81 -7.53
CA ALA A 119 3.16 -2.98 -8.65
C ALA A 119 4.10 -3.74 -9.60
N LEU A 120 5.10 -4.44 -9.06
CA LEU A 120 6.02 -5.28 -9.84
C LEU A 120 5.29 -6.41 -10.57
N TRP A 121 4.32 -7.04 -9.91
CA TRP A 121 3.45 -8.04 -10.52
C TRP A 121 2.64 -7.47 -11.68
N ILE A 122 2.05 -6.27 -11.55
CA ILE A 122 1.35 -5.59 -12.65
C ILE A 122 2.31 -5.34 -13.82
N GLY A 123 3.51 -4.81 -13.56
CA GLY A 123 4.53 -4.60 -14.60
C GLY A 123 4.88 -5.89 -15.34
N ASN A 124 5.18 -6.96 -14.61
CA ASN A 124 5.49 -8.27 -15.17
C ASN A 124 4.30 -8.88 -15.93
N ARG A 125 3.08 -8.73 -15.41
CA ARG A 125 1.85 -9.21 -16.07
C ARG A 125 1.62 -8.52 -17.40
N ARG A 126 1.87 -7.21 -17.47
CA ARG A 126 1.56 -6.40 -18.66
C ARG A 126 2.60 -6.51 -19.76
N ARG A 127 3.88 -6.59 -19.40
CA ARG A 127 5.00 -6.54 -20.38
C ARG A 127 6.13 -7.54 -20.09
N GLY A 128 5.93 -8.52 -19.21
CA GLY A 128 6.97 -9.46 -18.83
C GLY A 128 8.17 -8.77 -18.20
N TRP A 129 9.38 -9.19 -18.57
CA TRP A 129 10.62 -8.67 -17.98
C TRP A 129 10.80 -7.15 -18.15
N THR A 130 10.44 -6.59 -19.31
CA THR A 130 10.62 -5.15 -19.56
C THR A 130 9.72 -4.30 -18.67
N GLY A 131 8.48 -4.73 -18.46
CA GLY A 131 7.57 -4.08 -17.51
C GLY A 131 8.04 -4.23 -16.06
N LEU A 132 8.52 -5.42 -15.68
CA LEU A 132 9.09 -5.64 -14.36
C LEU A 132 10.28 -4.71 -14.10
N ALA A 133 11.23 -4.62 -15.04
CA ALA A 133 12.42 -3.79 -14.91
C ALA A 133 12.08 -2.29 -14.86
N ALA A 134 11.16 -1.82 -15.70
CA ALA A 134 10.72 -0.43 -15.70
C ALA A 134 10.02 -0.04 -14.39
N VAL A 135 9.12 -0.89 -13.89
CA VAL A 135 8.44 -0.65 -12.61
C VAL A 135 9.42 -0.75 -11.44
N ALA A 136 10.37 -1.70 -11.46
CA ALA A 136 11.40 -1.80 -10.44
C ALA A 136 12.28 -0.54 -10.38
N LEU A 137 12.70 -0.01 -11.53
CA LEU A 137 13.45 1.24 -11.59
C LEU A 137 12.64 2.42 -11.05
N LEU A 138 11.38 2.55 -11.47
CA LEU A 138 10.48 3.59 -10.94
C LEU A 138 10.35 3.49 -9.42
N LEU A 139 10.05 2.30 -8.89
CA LEU A 139 9.88 2.08 -7.46
C LEU A 139 11.18 2.33 -6.69
N ALA A 140 12.34 1.96 -7.22
CA ALA A 140 13.63 2.26 -6.60
C ALA A 140 13.86 3.77 -6.49
N LEU A 141 13.53 4.54 -7.54
CA LEU A 141 13.61 6.00 -7.52
C LEU A 141 12.61 6.61 -6.52
N VAL A 142 11.38 6.09 -6.47
CA VAL A 142 10.33 6.53 -5.55
C VAL A 142 10.72 6.27 -4.10
N VAL A 143 11.17 5.05 -3.78
CA VAL A 143 11.63 4.67 -2.43
C VAL A 143 12.82 5.53 -2.00
N ARG A 144 13.76 5.77 -2.90
CA ARG A 144 14.88 6.68 -2.65
C ARG A 144 14.44 8.12 -2.44
N GLY A 145 13.48 8.60 -3.25
CA GLY A 145 13.00 9.98 -3.23
C GLY A 145 12.22 10.33 -1.97
N TYR A 146 11.31 9.45 -1.52
CA TYR A 146 10.57 9.67 -0.27
C TYR A 146 11.45 9.47 0.98
N GLY A 147 12.42 8.55 0.90
CA GLY A 147 13.33 8.27 2.00
C GLY A 147 12.72 7.39 3.09
N GLN A 148 13.59 6.93 3.99
CA GLN A 148 13.23 5.89 4.97
C GLN A 148 12.34 6.41 6.10
N VAL A 149 12.50 7.67 6.52
CA VAL A 149 11.67 8.26 7.57
C VAL A 149 10.20 8.24 7.17
N ALA A 150 9.89 8.69 5.96
CA ALA A 150 8.51 8.68 5.46
C ALA A 150 7.96 7.26 5.33
N LEU A 151 8.75 6.35 4.77
CA LEU A 151 8.27 5.00 4.42
C LEU A 151 8.29 3.99 5.58
N THR A 152 8.77 4.38 6.76
CA THR A 152 8.73 3.55 7.98
C THR A 152 7.73 4.08 9.03
N GLN A 153 7.14 5.26 8.81
CA GLN A 153 6.20 5.85 9.76
C GLN A 153 4.74 5.71 9.27
N PRO A 154 3.80 5.31 10.14
CA PRO A 154 2.40 5.05 9.79
C PRO A 154 1.58 6.34 9.70
N TRP A 155 2.13 7.38 9.07
CA TRP A 155 1.43 8.66 8.94
C TRP A 155 0.49 8.61 7.73
N ASN A 156 -0.69 9.21 7.88
CA ASN A 156 -1.75 9.22 6.86
C ASN A 156 -1.26 9.74 5.50
N PRO A 157 -0.44 10.81 5.41
CA PRO A 157 0.11 11.26 4.13
C PRO A 157 1.16 10.34 3.53
N PHE A 158 1.81 9.49 4.35
CA PHE A 158 2.90 8.62 3.91
C PHE A 158 2.42 7.23 3.46
N LEU A 159 1.47 6.64 4.18
CA LEU A 159 0.95 5.30 3.90
C LEU A 159 0.42 5.12 2.45
N PRO A 160 -0.28 6.08 1.83
CA PRO A 160 -0.77 5.96 0.46
C PRO A 160 0.30 6.10 -0.62
N LEU A 161 1.51 6.58 -0.31
CA LEU A 161 2.49 6.98 -1.34
C LEU A 161 2.84 5.83 -2.30
N VAL A 162 3.21 4.66 -1.76
CA VAL A 162 3.56 3.50 -2.59
C VAL A 162 2.31 2.79 -3.15
N PRO A 163 1.23 2.55 -2.38
CA PRO A 163 -0.03 2.04 -2.91
C PRO A 163 -0.63 2.89 -4.04
N TRP A 164 -0.37 4.20 -4.06
CA TRP A 164 -0.83 5.05 -5.16
C TRP A 164 -0.19 4.70 -6.50
N ILE A 165 1.06 4.20 -6.51
CA ILE A 165 1.70 3.68 -7.73
C ILE A 165 0.93 2.46 -8.26
N VAL A 166 0.41 1.61 -7.37
CA VAL A 166 -0.46 0.49 -7.76
C VAL A 166 -1.74 1.01 -8.42
N VAL A 167 -2.37 2.05 -7.88
CA VAL A 167 -3.57 2.68 -8.48
C VAL A 167 -3.28 3.13 -9.91
N LEU A 168 -2.20 3.87 -10.13
CA LEU A 168 -1.85 4.39 -11.45
C LEU A 168 -1.57 3.26 -12.46
N LEU A 169 -0.78 2.27 -12.07
CA LEU A 169 -0.45 1.13 -12.93
C LEU A 169 -1.67 0.25 -13.23
N ALA A 170 -2.52 -0.02 -12.23
CA ALA A 170 -3.71 -0.82 -12.39
C ALA A 170 -4.76 -0.11 -13.27
N ALA A 171 -4.98 1.20 -13.06
CA ALA A 171 -5.85 2.00 -13.92
C ALA A 171 -5.39 1.98 -15.38
N TRP A 172 -4.10 2.25 -15.63
CA TRP A 172 -3.52 2.14 -16.97
C TRP A 172 -3.74 0.75 -17.58
N ALA A 173 -3.54 -0.29 -16.79
CA ALA A 173 -3.63 -1.65 -17.28
C ALA A 173 -5.07 -2.06 -17.64
N VAL A 174 -6.07 -1.63 -16.85
CA VAL A 174 -7.49 -1.83 -17.16
C VAL A 174 -7.86 -1.08 -18.44
N LEU A 175 -7.46 0.19 -18.57
CA LEU A 175 -7.70 0.99 -19.79
C LEU A 175 -7.04 0.40 -21.04
N ALA A 176 -5.95 -0.35 -20.84
CA ALA A 176 -5.26 -1.06 -21.90
C ALA A 176 -5.71 -2.54 -22.03
N GLY A 177 -6.91 -2.87 -21.55
CA GLY A 177 -7.65 -4.10 -21.80
C GLY A 177 -7.48 -5.25 -20.79
N ASP A 178 -6.74 -5.08 -19.70
CA ASP A 178 -6.57 -6.12 -18.67
C ASP A 178 -7.53 -5.91 -17.50
N HIS A 179 -8.79 -6.27 -17.70
CA HIS A 179 -9.88 -5.96 -16.77
C HIS A 179 -9.76 -6.65 -15.40
N LEU A 180 -8.97 -7.74 -15.30
CA LEU A 180 -8.70 -8.39 -14.01
C LEU A 180 -7.96 -7.44 -13.04
N LEU A 181 -7.26 -6.44 -13.56
CA LEU A 181 -6.58 -5.43 -12.74
C LEU A 181 -7.52 -4.38 -12.14
N LEU A 182 -8.82 -4.48 -12.38
CA LEU A 182 -9.82 -3.69 -11.68
C LEU A 182 -9.84 -4.01 -10.17
N VAL A 183 -9.59 -5.26 -9.79
CA VAL A 183 -9.54 -5.69 -8.38
C VAL A 183 -8.44 -4.96 -7.59
N PRO A 184 -7.14 -5.04 -7.98
CA PRO A 184 -6.08 -4.31 -7.28
C PRO A 184 -6.26 -2.78 -7.41
N LEU A 185 -6.84 -2.28 -8.50
CA LEU A 185 -7.17 -0.86 -8.64
C LEU A 185 -8.14 -0.41 -7.54
N VAL A 186 -9.30 -1.04 -7.42
CA VAL A 186 -10.33 -0.68 -6.44
C VAL A 186 -9.80 -0.86 -5.02
N ALA A 187 -9.08 -1.94 -4.75
CA ALA A 187 -8.51 -2.21 -3.43
C ALA A 187 -7.50 -1.12 -3.01
N ALA A 188 -6.51 -0.82 -3.87
CA ALA A 188 -5.50 0.20 -3.57
C ALA A 188 -6.10 1.61 -3.51
N ALA A 189 -7.02 1.94 -4.42
CA ALA A 189 -7.69 3.25 -4.44
C ALA A 189 -8.54 3.46 -3.19
N THR A 190 -9.25 2.43 -2.74
CA THR A 190 -10.03 2.46 -1.49
C THR A 190 -9.11 2.67 -0.29
N PHE A 191 -7.97 1.98 -0.23
CA PHE A 191 -6.98 2.20 0.81
C PHE A 191 -6.47 3.63 0.84
N CYS A 192 -6.04 4.18 -0.30
CA CYS A 192 -5.53 5.55 -0.37
C CYS A 192 -6.61 6.57 0.03
N ALA A 193 -7.82 6.44 -0.51
CA ALA A 193 -8.93 7.35 -0.25
C ALA A 193 -9.38 7.33 1.20
N GLN A 194 -9.49 6.15 1.83
CA GLN A 194 -9.86 6.04 3.25
C GLN A 194 -8.77 6.60 4.17
N THR A 195 -7.50 6.34 3.83
CA THR A 195 -6.37 6.73 4.67
C THR A 195 -6.16 8.24 4.69
N HIS A 196 -6.29 8.93 3.56
CA HIS A 196 -5.97 10.34 3.47
C HIS A 196 -6.84 11.08 2.45
N VAL A 197 -7.55 12.11 2.94
CA VAL A 197 -8.62 12.81 2.19
C VAL A 197 -8.23 13.38 0.82
N PRO A 198 -6.99 13.86 0.57
CA PRO A 198 -6.61 14.35 -0.76
C PRO A 198 -6.71 13.28 -1.87
N TYR A 199 -6.66 12.00 -1.51
CA TYR A 199 -6.79 10.92 -2.49
C TYR A 199 -8.24 10.62 -2.88
N VAL A 200 -9.26 11.14 -2.20
CA VAL A 200 -10.66 10.77 -2.44
C VAL A 200 -11.11 11.11 -3.86
N ALA A 201 -10.95 12.37 -4.28
CA ALA A 201 -11.38 12.81 -5.60
C ALA A 201 -10.57 12.12 -6.71
N LEU A 202 -9.26 11.96 -6.49
CA LEU A 202 -8.36 11.30 -7.44
C LEU A 202 -8.70 9.81 -7.60
N ALA A 203 -8.93 9.11 -6.49
CA ALA A 203 -9.31 7.70 -6.47
C ALA A 203 -10.67 7.49 -7.14
N ALA A 204 -11.65 8.36 -6.87
CA ALA A 204 -12.96 8.30 -7.50
C ALA A 204 -12.84 8.41 -9.03
N GLY A 205 -12.09 9.40 -9.54
CA GLY A 205 -11.87 9.56 -10.98
C GLY A 205 -11.12 8.37 -11.62
N LEU A 206 -10.02 7.95 -10.99
CA LEU A 206 -9.18 6.84 -11.49
C LEU A 206 -9.83 5.46 -11.40
N VAL A 207 -10.89 5.30 -10.60
CA VAL A 207 -11.70 4.07 -10.56
C VAL A 207 -12.89 4.18 -11.51
N ALA A 208 -13.61 5.31 -11.52
CA ALA A 208 -14.83 5.47 -12.31
C ALA A 208 -14.58 5.31 -13.81
N VAL A 209 -13.49 5.88 -14.33
CA VAL A 209 -13.17 5.80 -15.77
C VAL A 209 -12.88 4.35 -16.19
N PRO A 210 -11.99 3.59 -15.53
CA PRO A 210 -11.82 2.17 -15.84
C PRO A 210 -13.07 1.31 -15.64
N VAL A 211 -13.88 1.55 -14.60
CA VAL A 211 -15.14 0.81 -14.40
C VAL A 211 -16.09 1.01 -15.58
N ALA A 212 -16.22 2.24 -16.07
CA ALA A 212 -17.08 2.55 -17.22
C ALA A 212 -16.61 1.89 -18.53
N VAL A 213 -15.32 1.57 -18.67
CA VAL A 213 -14.78 0.84 -19.85
C VAL A 213 -15.05 -0.66 -19.76
N VAL A 214 -15.20 -1.20 -18.55
CA VAL A 214 -15.42 -2.64 -18.31
C VAL A 214 -16.91 -3.00 -18.34
N ALA A 215 -17.79 -2.06 -17.95
CA ALA A 215 -19.24 -2.21 -17.91
C ALA A 215 -19.87 -2.16 -19.32
#